data_AF-A0A3B9FEA3-F1
#
_entry.id   AF-A0A3B9FEA3-F1
#
_cell.length_a   1.000
_cell.length_b   1.000
_cell.length_c   1.000
_cell.angle_alpha   90.00
_cell.angle_beta   90.00
_cell.angle_gamma   90.00
#
_symmetry.space_group_name_H-M   'P 1'
#
loop_
_entity.id
_entity.type
_entity.pdbx_description
1 polymer ?
#
loop_
_entity_poly.entity_id
_entity_poly.type
_entity_poly.pdbx_seq_one_letter_code
_entity_poly.pdbx_strand_id
1 'polypeptide(L)'
;MAEICTHISETEATAAAAERRTIDRFAAALFQSRLGVVVEGMIVAVTGFGAFIRLEDGAADGLLPLNALPDDYYDFVEESQSLEGRHNGWRFVVGTPLKVKVTEVTPVSGGILLEWVDGGLQSDTPRRKPSGHKHKAPHQHAGKHGNKPSGRGARPQSGNGHKNAGKGKAAKRKRR
;
A
#
# COMPACT_ATOMS: atom_id res chain seq x y z
N MET A 1 33.85 -11.79 -36.57
CA MET A 1 34.01 -12.07 -35.13
C MET A 1 32.79 -11.62 -34.33
N ALA A 2 32.37 -10.34 -34.40
CA ALA A 2 31.16 -9.87 -33.71
C ALA A 2 29.88 -10.63 -34.10
N GLU A 3 29.69 -10.95 -35.38
CA GLU A 3 28.54 -11.71 -35.87
C GLU A 3 28.43 -13.12 -35.27
N ILE A 4 29.57 -13.81 -35.08
CA ILE A 4 29.61 -15.14 -34.45
C ILE A 4 29.27 -15.04 -32.97
N CYS A 5 29.77 -14.01 -32.27
CA CYS A 5 29.43 -13.78 -30.87
C CYS A 5 27.92 -13.52 -30.69
N THR A 6 27.34 -12.65 -31.52
CA THR A 6 25.88 -12.37 -31.49
C THR A 6 25.08 -13.64 -31.75
N HIS A 7 25.45 -14.42 -32.76
CA HIS A 7 24.77 -15.66 -33.10
C HIS A 7 24.80 -16.69 -31.96
N ILE A 8 25.93 -16.84 -31.28
CA ILE A 8 26.06 -17.72 -30.10
C ILE A 8 25.14 -17.23 -28.98
N SER A 9 25.16 -15.93 -28.65
CA SER A 9 24.33 -15.36 -27.59
C SER A 9 22.82 -15.51 -27.87
N GLU A 10 22.38 -15.30 -29.11
CA GLU A 10 20.98 -15.48 -29.53
C GLU A 10 20.53 -16.94 -29.42
N THR A 11 21.41 -17.86 -29.83
CA THR A 11 21.15 -19.31 -29.76
C THR A 11 21.07 -19.75 -28.30
N GLU A 12 21.96 -19.28 -27.43
CA GLU A 12 21.94 -19.54 -25.99
C GLU A 12 20.64 -19.06 -25.35
N ALA A 13 20.25 -17.81 -25.62
CA ALA A 13 18.99 -17.25 -25.11
C ALA A 13 17.76 -18.05 -25.59
N THR A 14 17.77 -18.49 -26.84
CA THR A 14 16.69 -19.31 -27.42
C THR A 14 16.63 -20.70 -26.77
N ALA A 15 17.78 -21.34 -26.56
CA ALA A 15 17.87 -22.64 -25.89
C ALA A 15 17.36 -22.54 -24.45
N ALA A 16 17.80 -21.55 -23.69
CA ALA A 16 17.35 -21.31 -22.31
C ALA A 16 15.84 -21.05 -22.23
N ALA A 17 15.26 -20.31 -23.19
CA ALA A 17 13.82 -20.09 -23.26
C ALA A 17 13.05 -21.39 -23.54
N ALA A 18 13.57 -22.26 -24.41
CA ALA A 18 12.96 -23.56 -24.73
C ALA A 18 13.02 -24.52 -23.53
N GLU A 19 14.12 -24.54 -22.79
CA GLU A 19 14.27 -25.31 -21.54
C GLU A 19 13.23 -24.87 -20.51
N ARG A 20 13.13 -23.56 -20.25
CA ARG A 20 12.15 -23.03 -19.30
C ARG A 20 10.72 -23.38 -19.68
N ARG A 21 10.36 -23.22 -20.95
CA ARG A 21 9.03 -23.58 -21.45
C ARG A 21 8.72 -25.08 -21.26
N THR A 22 9.73 -25.92 -21.38
CA THR A 22 9.60 -27.37 -21.17
C THR A 22 9.34 -27.67 -19.70
N ILE A 23 10.07 -27.01 -18.79
CA ILE A 23 9.86 -27.12 -17.34
C ILE A 23 8.45 -26.67 -16.98
N ASP A 24 8.01 -25.50 -17.43
CA ASP A 24 6.67 -24.95 -17.13
C ASP A 24 5.55 -25.90 -17.60
N ARG A 25 5.73 -26.52 -18.77
CA ARG A 25 4.79 -27.52 -19.31
C ARG A 25 4.71 -28.78 -18.45
N PHE A 26 5.86 -29.31 -18.01
CA PHE A 26 5.88 -30.49 -17.14
C PHE A 26 5.33 -30.17 -15.74
N ALA A 27 5.68 -29.00 -15.20
CA ALA A 27 5.14 -28.49 -13.95
C ALA A 27 3.61 -28.42 -13.97
N ALA A 28 3.04 -27.80 -15.00
CA ALA A 28 1.59 -27.75 -15.20
C ALA A 28 0.98 -29.16 -15.37
N ALA A 29 1.64 -30.07 -16.10
CA ALA A 29 1.16 -31.44 -16.25
C ALA A 29 1.05 -32.19 -14.91
N LEU A 30 2.04 -32.03 -14.01
CA LEU A 30 2.02 -32.62 -12.68
C LEU A 30 0.88 -32.06 -11.80
N PHE A 31 0.59 -30.76 -11.97
CA PHE A 31 -0.45 -30.05 -11.24
C PHE A 31 -1.89 -30.36 -11.66
N GLN A 32 -2.12 -31.05 -12.79
CA GLN A 32 -3.48 -31.43 -13.20
C GLN A 32 -4.21 -32.25 -12.14
N SER A 33 -3.50 -33.10 -11.40
CA SER A 33 -4.06 -33.90 -10.31
C SER A 33 -4.54 -33.08 -9.11
N ARG A 34 -4.13 -31.81 -9.02
CA ARG A 34 -4.44 -30.89 -7.92
C ARG A 34 -5.42 -29.78 -8.31
N LEU A 35 -6.11 -29.93 -9.44
CA LEU A 35 -7.20 -29.03 -9.82
C LEU A 35 -8.26 -28.94 -8.71
N GLY A 36 -8.61 -27.72 -8.31
CA GLY A 36 -9.57 -27.43 -7.26
C GLY A 36 -9.02 -27.48 -5.83
N VAL A 37 -7.76 -27.87 -5.63
CA VAL A 37 -7.12 -27.95 -4.31
C VAL A 37 -6.60 -26.58 -3.88
N VAL A 38 -6.73 -26.27 -2.59
CA VAL A 38 -6.10 -25.10 -1.97
C VAL A 38 -4.66 -25.45 -1.62
N VAL A 39 -3.74 -24.64 -2.10
CA VAL A 39 -2.30 -24.78 -1.90
C VAL A 39 -1.73 -23.49 -1.34
N GLU A 40 -0.64 -23.62 -0.59
CA GLU A 40 0.14 -22.47 -0.14
C GLU A 40 1.20 -22.12 -1.18
N GLY A 41 1.54 -20.85 -1.25
CA GLY A 41 2.55 -20.34 -2.17
C GLY A 41 3.04 -18.95 -1.79
N MET A 42 4.04 -18.47 -2.51
CA MET A 42 4.67 -17.18 -2.29
C MET A 42 4.62 -16.33 -3.56
N ILE A 43 4.28 -15.05 -3.42
CA ILE A 43 4.31 -14.11 -4.53
C ILE A 43 5.76 -13.94 -5.01
N VAL A 44 6.06 -14.30 -6.25
CA VAL A 44 7.39 -14.12 -6.86
C VAL A 44 7.48 -12.90 -7.76
N ALA A 45 6.36 -12.51 -8.36
CA ALA A 45 6.28 -11.32 -9.19
C ALA A 45 4.87 -10.74 -9.17
N VAL A 46 4.78 -9.45 -9.43
CA VAL A 46 3.51 -8.71 -9.48
C VAL A 46 3.51 -7.86 -10.74
N THR A 47 2.39 -7.82 -11.44
CA THR A 47 2.18 -7.03 -12.66
C THR A 47 0.83 -6.32 -12.59
N GLY A 48 0.58 -5.39 -13.50
CA GLY A 48 -0.71 -4.69 -13.56
C GLY A 48 -1.93 -5.58 -13.86
N PHE A 49 -1.73 -6.82 -14.32
CA PHE A 49 -2.82 -7.75 -14.62
C PHE A 49 -2.99 -8.86 -13.57
N GLY A 50 -2.09 -8.97 -12.59
CA GLY A 50 -2.15 -10.01 -11.57
C GLY A 50 -0.84 -10.23 -10.83
N ALA A 51 -0.75 -11.36 -10.13
CA ALA A 51 0.42 -11.79 -9.39
C ALA A 51 0.84 -13.20 -9.80
N PHE A 52 2.14 -13.44 -9.85
CA PHE A 52 2.70 -14.78 -10.04
C PHE A 52 3.06 -15.36 -8.69
N ILE A 53 2.51 -16.54 -8.40
CA ILE A 53 2.65 -17.25 -7.14
C ILE A 53 3.44 -18.53 -7.39
N ARG A 54 4.57 -18.67 -6.72
CA ARG A 54 5.29 -19.95 -6.64
C ARG A 54 4.60 -20.84 -5.64
N LEU A 55 4.19 -22.02 -6.06
CA LEU A 55 3.52 -22.98 -5.19
C LEU A 55 4.53 -23.66 -4.27
N GLU A 56 4.13 -24.03 -3.04
CA GLU A 56 5.05 -24.54 -2.01
C GLU A 56 5.79 -25.83 -2.39
N ASP A 57 5.29 -26.60 -3.35
CA ASP A 57 6.03 -27.76 -3.86
C ASP A 57 7.23 -27.38 -4.73
N GLY A 58 7.41 -26.07 -5.00
CA GLY A 58 8.52 -25.49 -5.74
C GLY A 58 8.56 -25.90 -7.21
N ALA A 59 7.56 -26.64 -7.68
CA ALA A 59 7.57 -27.25 -8.99
C ALA A 59 6.92 -26.34 -10.05
N ALA A 60 5.97 -25.49 -9.65
CA ALA A 60 5.22 -24.66 -10.57
C ALA A 60 4.99 -23.24 -10.06
N ASP A 61 4.92 -22.31 -11.02
CA ASP A 61 4.47 -20.95 -10.82
C ASP A 61 3.05 -20.83 -11.43
N GLY A 62 2.12 -20.22 -10.71
CA GLY A 62 0.76 -19.96 -11.18
C GLY A 62 0.43 -18.47 -11.24
N LEU A 63 -0.49 -18.11 -12.12
CA LEU A 63 -0.99 -16.75 -12.29
C LEU A 63 -2.28 -16.57 -11.48
N LEU A 64 -2.26 -15.62 -10.57
CA LEU A 64 -3.42 -15.08 -9.88
C LEU A 64 -3.86 -13.79 -10.59
N PRO A 65 -4.90 -13.84 -11.44
CA PRO A 65 -5.36 -12.68 -12.18
C PRO A 65 -6.07 -11.68 -11.26
N LEU A 66 -6.09 -10.40 -11.66
CA LEU A 66 -6.64 -9.30 -10.86
C LEU A 66 -8.12 -9.51 -10.48
N ASN A 67 -8.89 -10.20 -11.32
CA ASN A 67 -10.31 -10.50 -11.08
C ASN A 67 -10.55 -11.65 -10.09
N ALA A 68 -9.52 -12.42 -9.77
CA ALA A 68 -9.57 -13.50 -8.79
C ALA A 68 -8.95 -13.10 -7.44
N LEU A 69 -8.56 -11.83 -7.30
CA LEU A 69 -8.26 -11.19 -6.03
C LEU A 69 -9.55 -10.80 -5.29
N PRO A 70 -9.47 -10.46 -3.99
CA PRO A 70 -10.61 -9.88 -3.28
C PRO A 70 -11.23 -8.70 -4.03
N ASP A 71 -12.54 -8.55 -3.96
CA ASP A 71 -13.26 -7.49 -4.69
C ASP A 71 -12.80 -6.08 -4.25
N ASP A 72 -11.95 -5.45 -5.08
CA ASP A 72 -11.49 -4.07 -4.98
C ASP A 72 -10.79 -3.62 -6.27
N TYR A 73 -10.52 -2.32 -6.35
CA TYR A 73 -9.65 -1.71 -7.32
C TYR A 73 -8.21 -1.77 -6.81
N TYR A 74 -7.36 -2.47 -7.55
CA TYR A 74 -5.94 -2.58 -7.27
C TYR A 74 -5.12 -1.61 -8.11
N ASP A 75 -4.25 -0.84 -7.47
CA ASP A 75 -3.22 -0.03 -8.13
C ASP A 75 -1.88 -0.79 -8.12
N PHE A 76 -1.25 -0.90 -9.29
CA PHE A 76 0.10 -1.45 -9.40
C PHE A 76 1.13 -0.37 -9.11
N VAL A 77 1.94 -0.58 -8.07
CA VAL A 77 3.02 0.32 -7.67
C VAL A 77 4.35 -0.32 -8.03
N GLU A 78 4.94 0.11 -9.16
CA GLU A 78 6.17 -0.45 -9.72
C GLU A 78 7.35 -0.38 -8.73
N GLU A 79 7.50 0.74 -8.01
CA GLU A 79 8.59 0.98 -7.06
C GLU A 79 8.63 -0.03 -5.91
N SER A 80 7.46 -0.54 -5.52
CA SER A 80 7.33 -1.54 -4.43
C SER A 80 7.00 -2.94 -4.93
N GLN A 81 6.88 -3.12 -6.25
CA GLN A 81 6.38 -4.34 -6.89
C GLN A 81 5.16 -4.91 -6.16
N SER A 82 4.14 -4.06 -5.96
CA SER A 82 2.95 -4.43 -5.20
C SER A 82 1.64 -4.02 -5.85
N LEU A 83 0.58 -4.76 -5.54
CA LEU A 83 -0.81 -4.40 -5.83
C LEU A 83 -1.45 -3.89 -4.54
N GLU A 84 -1.92 -2.65 -4.56
CA GLU A 84 -2.55 -1.99 -3.42
C GLU A 84 -4.05 -1.81 -3.67
N GLY A 85 -4.87 -2.43 -2.81
CA GLY A 85 -6.32 -2.27 -2.80
C GLY A 85 -6.72 -0.88 -2.29
N ARG A 86 -7.54 -0.17 -3.06
CA ARG A 86 -7.95 1.20 -2.76
C ARG A 86 -8.91 1.31 -1.56
N HIS A 87 -9.73 0.29 -1.32
CA HIS A 87 -10.84 0.33 -0.36
C HIS A 87 -10.66 -0.67 0.79
N ASN A 88 -10.21 -1.88 0.49
CA ASN A 88 -10.12 -2.98 1.45
C ASN A 88 -8.80 -2.99 2.24
N GLY A 89 -7.82 -2.19 1.81
CA GLY A 89 -6.51 -2.07 2.45
C GLY A 89 -5.61 -3.30 2.27
N TRP A 90 -5.97 -4.23 1.39
CA TRP A 90 -5.16 -5.39 1.02
C TRP A 90 -3.98 -4.95 0.16
N ARG A 91 -2.81 -5.50 0.47
CA ARG A 91 -1.58 -5.28 -0.27
C ARG A 91 -0.93 -6.62 -0.59
N PHE A 92 -0.64 -6.83 -1.86
CA PHE A 92 0.04 -8.02 -2.37
C PHE A 92 1.43 -7.62 -2.82
N VAL A 93 2.44 -8.02 -2.06
CA VAL A 93 3.86 -7.66 -2.30
C VAL A 93 4.65 -8.92 -2.60
N VAL A 94 5.64 -8.83 -3.49
CA VAL A 94 6.62 -9.89 -3.71
C VAL A 94 7.21 -10.38 -2.38
N GLY A 95 7.29 -11.71 -2.21
CA GLY A 95 7.75 -12.39 -1.00
C GLY A 95 6.65 -12.70 0.02
N THR A 96 5.42 -12.24 -0.17
CA THR A 96 4.32 -12.52 0.77
C THR A 96 3.74 -13.92 0.53
N PRO A 97 3.49 -14.71 1.58
CA PRO A 97 2.78 -15.99 1.45
C PRO A 97 1.28 -15.78 1.22
N LEU A 98 0.69 -16.63 0.38
CA LEU A 98 -0.73 -16.67 0.06
C LEU A 98 -1.25 -18.11 0.05
N LYS A 99 -2.53 -18.26 0.40
CA LYS A 99 -3.33 -19.46 0.14
C LYS A 99 -4.14 -19.22 -1.12
N VAL A 100 -3.96 -20.10 -2.09
CA VAL A 100 -4.57 -19.99 -3.41
C VAL A 100 -5.20 -21.32 -3.80
N LYS A 101 -6.27 -21.27 -4.57
CA LYS A 101 -6.92 -22.44 -5.13
C LYS A 101 -6.56 -22.58 -6.60
N VAL A 102 -6.19 -23.78 -7.03
CA VAL A 102 -5.93 -24.07 -8.44
C VAL A 102 -7.28 -24.15 -9.18
N THR A 103 -7.54 -23.24 -10.11
CA THR A 103 -8.81 -23.19 -10.86
C THR A 103 -8.69 -23.83 -12.24
N GLU A 104 -7.60 -23.57 -12.94
CA GLU A 104 -7.36 -24.10 -14.28
C GLU A 104 -5.89 -24.46 -14.48
N VAL A 105 -5.63 -25.51 -15.25
CA VAL A 105 -4.29 -25.98 -15.57
C VAL A 105 -4.24 -26.32 -17.06
N THR A 106 -3.36 -25.65 -17.80
CA THR A 106 -3.16 -25.82 -19.24
C THR A 106 -1.72 -26.28 -19.52
N PRO A 107 -1.43 -27.59 -19.56
CA PRO A 107 -0.06 -28.09 -19.74
C PRO A 107 0.58 -27.68 -21.06
N VAL A 108 -0.21 -27.54 -22.13
CA VAL A 108 0.33 -27.18 -23.45
C VAL A 108 1.02 -25.82 -23.43
N SER A 109 0.46 -24.86 -22.67
CA SER A 109 1.06 -23.53 -22.48
C SER A 109 1.96 -23.46 -21.24
N GLY A 110 1.88 -24.43 -20.32
CA GLY A 110 2.52 -24.35 -19.00
C GLY A 110 1.79 -23.42 -18.03
N GLY A 111 0.56 -23.02 -18.35
CA GLY A 111 -0.21 -22.07 -17.55
C GLY A 111 -0.98 -22.75 -16.42
N ILE A 112 -0.96 -22.14 -15.23
CA ILE A 112 -1.81 -22.49 -14.08
C ILE A 112 -2.52 -21.22 -13.66
N LEU A 113 -3.85 -21.24 -13.61
CA LEU A 113 -4.66 -20.16 -13.06
C LEU A 113 -5.02 -20.45 -11.61
N LEU A 114 -4.95 -19.40 -10.81
CA LEU A 114 -5.16 -19.43 -9.38
C LEU A 114 -6.29 -18.49 -8.99
N GLU A 115 -6.94 -18.80 -7.88
CA GLU A 115 -7.90 -17.94 -7.20
C GLU A 115 -7.43 -17.68 -5.78
N TRP A 116 -7.58 -16.45 -5.30
CA TRP A 116 -7.22 -16.09 -3.94
C TRP A 116 -8.17 -16.76 -2.95
N VAL A 117 -7.62 -17.33 -1.88
CA VAL A 117 -8.41 -17.89 -0.77
C VAL A 117 -8.15 -17.10 0.51
N ASP A 118 -6.89 -16.89 0.84
CA ASP A 118 -6.48 -16.18 2.05
C ASP A 118 -5.03 -15.69 1.94
N GLY A 119 -4.64 -14.79 2.84
CA GLY A 119 -3.31 -14.21 2.93
C GLY A 119 -3.17 -12.88 2.19
N GLY A 120 -1.98 -12.30 2.32
CA GLY A 120 -1.69 -10.94 1.89
C GLY A 120 -1.52 -10.03 3.10
N LEU A 121 -1.01 -8.83 2.86
CA LEU A 121 -0.82 -7.84 3.91
C LEU A 121 -2.07 -6.97 3.98
N GLN A 122 -2.88 -7.13 5.02
CA GLN A 122 -3.98 -6.22 5.27
C GLN A 122 -3.51 -5.10 6.19
N SER A 123 -3.56 -3.86 5.69
CA SER A 123 -3.32 -2.70 6.54
C SER A 123 -4.57 -2.41 7.38
N ASP A 124 -4.51 -2.68 8.69
CA ASP A 124 -5.58 -2.34 9.65
C ASP A 124 -5.69 -0.82 9.88
N THR A 125 -4.96 0.00 9.14
CA THR A 125 -4.97 1.45 9.37
C THR A 125 -6.25 2.05 8.80
N PRO A 126 -7.19 2.56 9.62
CA PRO A 126 -8.24 3.41 9.10
C PRO A 126 -7.55 4.59 8.43
N ARG A 127 -7.74 4.74 7.11
CA ARG A 127 -7.27 5.88 6.33
C ARG A 127 -7.50 7.14 7.18
N ARG A 128 -6.42 7.69 7.74
CA ARG A 128 -6.49 8.92 8.52
C ARG A 128 -7.13 9.94 7.59
N LYS A 129 -8.34 10.40 7.93
CA LYS A 129 -8.99 11.52 7.25
C LYS A 129 -7.93 12.61 7.08
N PRO A 130 -7.74 13.18 5.89
CA PRO A 130 -6.79 14.27 5.71
C PRO A 130 -7.13 15.32 6.76
N SER A 131 -6.15 15.65 7.62
CA SER A 131 -6.38 16.62 8.68
C SER A 131 -6.83 17.91 8.01
N GLY A 132 -8.09 18.27 8.24
CA GLY A 132 -8.66 19.50 7.74
C GLY A 132 -7.73 20.66 8.09
N HIS A 133 -7.45 21.46 7.06
CA HIS A 133 -6.70 22.69 7.12
C HIS A 133 -7.12 23.51 8.35
N LYS A 134 -6.23 23.67 9.33
CA LYS A 134 -6.36 24.75 10.32
C LYS A 134 -5.96 26.05 9.64
N HIS A 135 -6.91 26.67 8.95
CA HIS A 135 -6.87 28.12 8.75
C HIS A 135 -6.95 28.79 10.13
N LYS A 136 -5.85 29.36 10.59
CA LYS A 136 -5.87 30.52 11.49
C LYS A 136 -5.03 31.64 10.87
N ALA A 137 -5.66 32.80 10.87
CA ALA A 137 -5.43 34.01 10.09
C ALA A 137 -4.01 34.62 10.15
N PRO A 138 -3.67 35.52 9.19
CA PRO A 138 -2.41 36.24 9.20
C PRO A 138 -2.50 37.45 10.15
N HIS A 139 -1.47 37.65 10.96
CA HIS A 139 -1.23 38.94 11.60
C HIS A 139 0.23 39.34 11.38
N GLN A 140 0.37 40.39 10.57
CA GLN A 140 1.61 41.08 10.22
C GLN A 140 2.04 42.03 11.36
N HIS A 141 3.32 42.42 11.29
CA HIS A 141 4.00 43.54 11.97
C HIS A 141 4.41 43.32 13.44
N ALA A 142 5.71 43.18 13.73
CA ALA A 142 6.82 44.14 13.67
C ALA A 142 7.01 44.87 15.01
N GLY A 143 8.18 44.71 15.63
CA GLY A 143 8.51 45.47 16.85
C GLY A 143 9.67 44.88 17.64
N LYS A 144 10.88 45.25 17.24
CA LYS A 144 12.18 44.96 17.85
C LYS A 144 12.45 45.96 19.01
N HIS A 145 13.42 45.64 19.88
CA HIS A 145 14.04 46.45 20.95
C HIS A 145 13.34 46.41 22.32
N GLY A 146 14.03 46.40 23.46
CA GLY A 146 15.46 46.55 23.74
C GLY A 146 15.62 46.98 25.21
N ASN A 147 16.58 46.38 25.92
CA ASN A 147 16.89 46.61 27.33
C ASN A 147 17.61 47.96 27.56
N LYS A 148 17.10 48.84 28.46
CA LYS A 148 17.88 49.69 29.40
C LYS A 148 16.98 50.53 30.33
N PRO A 149 17.32 50.69 31.62
CA PRO A 149 16.70 51.67 32.50
C PRO A 149 17.62 52.89 32.74
N SER A 150 17.04 54.10 32.80
CA SER A 150 17.57 55.22 33.61
C SER A 150 16.66 56.45 33.58
N GLY A 151 16.26 56.93 34.76
CA GLY A 151 16.30 58.37 35.07
C GLY A 151 15.02 59.21 34.97
N ARG A 152 14.43 59.46 36.16
CA ARG A 152 13.84 60.73 36.66
C ARG A 152 12.56 61.29 36.00
N GLY A 153 11.51 61.37 36.82
CA GLY A 153 10.85 62.65 37.09
C GLY A 153 9.33 62.68 37.01
N ALA A 154 8.72 63.17 38.10
CA ALA A 154 7.39 63.78 38.23
C ALA A 154 6.12 62.89 38.32
N ARG A 155 5.77 62.60 39.59
CA ARG A 155 4.39 62.49 40.16
C ARG A 155 3.76 63.90 40.28
N PRO A 156 2.51 64.06 40.77
CA PRO A 156 1.30 63.24 40.62
C PRO A 156 0.03 64.09 40.38
N GLN A 157 -1.06 63.48 39.94
CA GLN A 157 -2.48 63.91 40.13
C GLN A 157 -3.32 62.66 39.80
N SER A 158 -4.57 62.47 40.21
CA SER A 158 -5.48 62.99 41.22
C SER A 158 -6.67 62.03 41.11
N GLY A 159 -7.39 61.79 42.20
CA GLY A 159 -8.45 60.78 42.28
C GLY A 159 -9.68 61.05 41.41
N ASN A 160 -10.32 59.94 41.02
CA ASN A 160 -11.78 59.72 40.97
C ASN A 160 -11.95 58.22 40.61
N GLY A 161 -12.76 57.38 41.24
CA GLY A 161 -14.01 57.63 41.94
C GLY A 161 -15.17 57.03 41.13
N HIS A 162 -15.66 55.85 41.58
CA HIS A 162 -16.97 55.22 41.28
C HIS A 162 -17.17 54.48 39.96
N LYS A 163 -18.03 53.45 39.81
CA LYS A 163 -18.85 52.49 40.62
C LYS A 163 -19.43 51.56 39.51
N ASN A 164 -19.14 50.27 39.44
CA ASN A 164 -19.79 49.13 40.08
C ASN A 164 -21.33 48.99 39.88
N ALA A 165 -21.76 48.04 39.04
CA ALA A 165 -22.98 47.20 39.12
C ALA A 165 -23.17 46.43 37.77
N GLY A 166 -23.45 45.13 37.68
CA GLY A 166 -23.77 44.16 38.73
C GLY A 166 -23.74 42.69 38.24
N LYS A 167 -23.73 41.80 39.25
CA LYS A 167 -24.37 40.47 39.40
C LYS A 167 -24.72 39.70 38.11
N GLY A 168 -24.42 38.40 37.93
CA GLY A 168 -24.08 37.32 38.85
C GLY A 168 -25.04 36.13 38.69
N LYS A 169 -24.46 34.92 38.55
CA LYS A 169 -25.02 33.54 38.74
C LYS A 169 -25.94 32.98 37.64
N ALA A 170 -25.67 31.86 36.98
CA ALA A 170 -25.41 30.46 37.39
C ALA A 170 -26.67 29.65 37.76
N ALA A 171 -27.01 28.64 36.93
CA ALA A 171 -27.62 27.31 37.22
C ALA A 171 -28.22 26.75 35.92
N LYS A 172 -27.73 25.63 35.33
CA LYS A 172 -27.89 24.20 35.68
C LYS A 172 -29.30 23.62 35.43
N ARG A 173 -29.33 22.61 34.53
CA ARG A 173 -30.14 21.35 34.46
C ARG A 173 -31.27 21.17 33.43
N LYS A 174 -31.17 19.97 32.80
CA LYS A 174 -32.17 19.01 32.26
C LYS A 174 -33.00 19.47 31.05
N ARG A 175 -32.94 18.82 29.87
CA ARG A 175 -33.26 17.44 29.45
C ARG A 175 -34.72 17.02 29.68
N ARG A 176 -35.34 16.65 28.54
CA ARG A 176 -36.66 16.05 28.26
C ARG A 176 -37.81 17.03 28.17
#